data_AF-A0A6G9H9L3-F1
#
_entry.id   AF-A0A6G9H9L3-F1
#
_cell.length_a   1.000
_cell.length_b   1.000
_cell.length_c   1.000
_cell.angle_alpha   90.00
_cell.angle_beta   90.00
_cell.angle_gamma   90.00
#
_symmetry.space_group_name_H-M   'P 1'
#
loop_
_entity.id
_entity.type
_entity.pdbx_description
1 polymer ?
#
loop_
_entity_poly.entity_id
_entity_poly.type
_entity_poly.pdbx_seq_one_letter_code
_entity_poly.pdbx_strand_id
1 'polypeptide(L)'
;MSVGGGRSGAVRVSLSEPTRPFPEDADDPMLDFVVRARGEWVSVEVSVRTMYGDGLDGFLAKLAEGLRGWDGSRTWRSLERDLTLSATHGSGGYVRLTWGLHGGPASDNGWRFEATTVHAAGEDMRRLAAEVGVFLRGGGRT
;
A
#
# COMPACT_ATOMS: atom_id res chain seq x y z
N MET A 1 6.09 -35.74 -7.25
CA MET A 1 5.93 -34.29 -7.39
C MET A 1 4.48 -33.96 -7.10
N SER A 2 4.21 -33.32 -5.97
CA SER A 2 2.85 -32.95 -5.58
C SER A 2 2.82 -31.43 -5.42
N VAL A 3 2.14 -30.75 -6.34
CA VAL A 3 1.74 -29.35 -6.19
C VAL A 3 0.42 -29.36 -5.41
N GLY A 4 0.53 -29.50 -4.09
CA GLY A 4 -0.62 -29.50 -3.19
C GLY A 4 -1.12 -28.07 -2.94
N GLY A 5 -2.43 -27.87 -3.04
CA GLY A 5 -3.09 -26.62 -2.68
C GLY A 5 -3.26 -26.49 -1.18
N GLY A 6 -2.33 -25.78 -0.53
CA GLY A 6 -2.58 -25.19 0.79
C GLY A 6 -3.59 -24.06 0.67
N ARG A 7 -4.51 -23.93 1.63
CA ARG A 7 -5.32 -22.70 1.73
C ARG A 7 -4.34 -21.54 1.92
N SER A 8 -4.31 -20.61 0.98
CA SER A 8 -3.46 -19.42 1.11
C SER A 8 -3.87 -18.67 2.38
N GLY A 9 -3.00 -18.67 3.40
CA GLY A 9 -3.19 -17.85 4.59
C GLY A 9 -3.31 -16.38 4.20
N ALA A 10 -4.07 -15.59 4.98
CA ALA A 10 -4.24 -14.17 4.70
C ALA A 10 -2.88 -13.45 4.69
N VAL A 11 -2.58 -12.76 3.59
CA VAL A 11 -1.38 -11.92 3.49
C VAL A 11 -1.65 -10.60 4.19
N ARG A 12 -0.79 -10.24 5.15
CA ARG A 12 -0.79 -8.92 5.80
C ARG A 12 0.17 -8.01 5.06
N VAL A 13 -0.27 -6.78 4.80
CA VAL A 13 0.57 -5.70 4.28
C VAL A 13 0.84 -4.70 5.41
N SER A 14 2.07 -4.26 5.56
CA SER A 14 2.50 -3.27 6.57
C SER A 14 3.50 -2.27 5.98
N LEU A 15 3.41 -1.02 6.44
CA LEU A 15 4.37 0.04 6.14
C LEU A 15 5.26 0.27 7.37
N SER A 16 6.56 0.45 7.19
CA SER A 16 7.53 0.64 8.27
C SER A 16 8.69 1.57 7.87
N GLU A 17 9.47 2.01 8.86
CA GLU A 17 10.75 2.72 8.65
C GLU A 17 10.66 3.99 7.78
N PRO A 18 9.72 4.92 8.07
CA PRO A 18 9.63 6.16 7.30
C PRO A 18 10.88 7.00 7.53
N THR A 19 11.61 7.29 6.46
CA THR A 19 12.91 7.97 6.49
C THR A 19 12.93 9.10 5.47
N ARG A 20 13.40 10.28 5.88
CA ARG A 20 13.71 11.37 4.96
C ARG A 20 15.15 11.24 4.47
N PRO A 21 15.40 11.05 3.16
CA PRO A 21 16.74 10.84 2.65
C PRO A 21 17.63 12.09 2.77
N PHE A 22 17.05 13.29 2.87
CA PHE A 22 17.77 14.56 3.04
C PHE A 22 17.33 15.24 4.35
N PRO A 23 17.66 14.67 5.52
CA PRO A 23 17.17 15.18 6.81
C PRO A 23 17.67 16.59 7.16
N GLU A 24 18.71 17.09 6.49
CA GLU A 24 19.17 18.48 6.57
C GLU A 24 18.18 19.49 5.96
N ASP A 25 17.31 19.05 5.05
CA ASP A 25 16.23 19.84 4.50
C ASP A 25 14.97 19.62 5.35
N ALA A 26 14.61 20.63 6.15
CA ALA A 26 13.44 20.58 7.02
C ALA A 26 12.13 20.39 6.23
N ASP A 27 12.14 20.76 4.95
CA ASP A 27 11.03 20.63 4.03
C ASP A 27 11.27 19.52 2.98
N ASP A 28 12.19 18.56 3.26
CA ASP A 28 12.49 17.45 2.34
C ASP A 28 11.17 16.80 1.88
N PRO A 29 10.81 16.95 0.59
CA PRO A 29 9.57 16.42 0.10
C PRO A 29 9.64 14.89 -0.01
N MET A 30 10.84 14.31 0.01
CA MET A 30 11.04 12.88 -0.17
C MET A 30 10.78 12.12 1.12
N LEU A 31 10.12 10.98 0.96
CA LEU A 31 9.91 10.03 2.02
C LEU A 31 10.09 8.63 1.46
N ASP A 32 11.07 7.93 2.04
CA ASP A 32 11.34 6.53 1.80
C ASP A 32 10.71 5.71 2.93
N PHE A 33 10.10 4.57 2.62
CA PHE A 33 9.61 3.63 3.61
C PHE A 33 9.59 2.21 3.06
N VAL A 34 9.53 1.21 3.94
CA VAL A 34 9.44 -0.20 3.55
C VAL A 34 7.98 -0.63 3.53
N VAL A 35 7.55 -1.25 2.43
CA VAL A 35 6.28 -1.99 2.36
C VAL A 35 6.59 -3.46 2.39
N ARG A 36 6.02 -4.18 3.37
CA ARG A 36 6.19 -5.62 3.52
C ARG A 36 4.85 -6.32 3.39
N ALA A 37 4.81 -7.37 2.56
CA ALA A 37 3.68 -8.28 2.45
C ALA A 37 4.10 -9.66 2.97
N ARG A 38 3.41 -10.15 4.02
CA ARG A 38 3.76 -11.39 4.71
C ARG A 38 2.54 -12.29 4.89
N GLY A 39 2.67 -13.55 4.47
CA GLY A 39 1.74 -14.64 4.72
C GLY A 39 2.48 -15.84 5.34
N GLU A 40 1.79 -16.96 5.45
CA GLU A 40 2.34 -18.20 6.04
C GLU A 40 3.58 -18.71 5.29
N TRP A 41 3.59 -18.56 3.96
CA TRP A 41 4.61 -19.11 3.08
C TRP A 41 5.33 -18.05 2.24
N VAL A 42 5.06 -16.77 2.49
CA VAL A 42 5.58 -15.67 1.68
C VAL A 42 5.96 -14.49 2.55
N SER A 43 7.10 -13.86 2.24
CA SER A 43 7.52 -12.60 2.81
C SER A 43 8.27 -11.84 1.72
N VAL A 44 7.68 -10.76 1.23
CA VAL A 44 8.31 -9.86 0.25
C VAL A 44 8.31 -8.45 0.80
N GLU A 45 9.33 -7.69 0.44
CA GLU A 45 9.46 -6.29 0.84
C GLU A 45 10.04 -5.46 -0.29
N VAL A 46 9.67 -4.19 -0.30
CA VAL A 46 10.18 -3.20 -1.24
C VAL A 46 10.36 -1.86 -0.52
N SER A 47 11.47 -1.19 -0.79
CA SER A 47 11.65 0.21 -0.43
C SER A 47 10.88 1.07 -1.42
N VAL A 48 9.95 1.87 -0.91
CA VAL A 48 9.10 2.75 -1.70
C VAL A 48 9.53 4.18 -1.45
N ARG A 49 9.85 4.87 -2.54
CA ARG A 49 10.12 6.30 -2.54
C ARG A 49 8.88 7.07 -2.97
N THR A 50 8.55 8.10 -2.19
CA THR A 50 7.42 9.00 -2.46
C THR A 50 7.83 10.46 -2.31
N MET A 51 7.07 11.35 -2.95
CA MET A 51 7.13 12.79 -2.74
C MET A 51 5.87 13.23 -1.96
N TYR A 52 6.02 13.64 -0.70
CA TYR A 52 4.92 13.93 0.23
C TYR A 52 3.89 12.78 0.32
N GLY A 53 4.36 11.53 0.21
CA GLY A 53 3.49 10.34 0.19
C GLY A 53 2.73 10.12 -1.12
N ASP A 54 3.00 10.89 -2.19
CA ASP A 54 2.33 10.87 -3.50
C ASP A 54 0.79 10.91 -3.41
N GLY A 55 0.24 11.50 -2.33
CA GLY A 55 -1.20 11.55 -2.07
C GLY A 55 -1.85 10.20 -1.71
N LEU A 56 -1.08 9.23 -1.21
CA LEU A 56 -1.57 7.92 -0.77
C LEU A 56 -2.67 8.03 0.30
N ASP A 57 -2.45 8.88 1.31
CA ASP A 57 -3.41 9.15 2.37
C ASP A 57 -4.72 9.74 1.82
N GLY A 58 -4.63 10.71 0.92
CA GLY A 58 -5.77 11.30 0.23
C GLY A 58 -6.50 10.31 -0.68
N PHE A 59 -5.77 9.42 -1.34
CA PHE A 59 -6.38 8.32 -2.12
C PHE A 59 -7.19 7.40 -1.21
N LEU A 60 -6.61 6.93 -0.11
CA LEU A 60 -7.30 6.06 0.86
C LEU A 60 -8.50 6.75 1.50
N ALA A 61 -8.39 8.04 1.83
CA ALA A 61 -9.49 8.84 2.37
C ALA A 61 -10.69 8.90 1.40
N LYS A 62 -10.43 9.13 0.11
CA LYS A 62 -11.48 9.15 -0.94
C LYS A 62 -12.19 7.81 -1.12
N LEU A 63 -11.52 6.68 -0.81
CA LEU A 63 -12.17 5.37 -0.80
C LEU A 63 -13.18 5.26 0.36
N ALA A 64 -12.88 5.89 1.49
CA ALA A 64 -13.73 5.86 2.68
C ALA A 64 -15.02 6.72 2.56
N GLU A 65 -14.99 7.70 1.65
CA GLU A 65 -16.14 8.56 1.32
C GLU A 65 -17.11 7.90 0.33
N GLY A 66 -16.68 6.85 -0.36
CA GLY A 66 -17.44 6.15 -1.40
C GLY A 66 -18.55 5.23 -0.87
N LEU A 67 -19.29 5.63 0.17
CA LEU A 67 -20.33 4.80 0.81
C LEU A 67 -21.47 4.38 -0.13
N ARG A 68 -21.70 5.16 -1.21
CA ARG A 68 -22.67 4.82 -2.27
C ARG A 68 -22.13 3.80 -3.27
N GLY A 69 -20.88 3.39 -3.12
CA GLY A 69 -20.14 2.59 -4.09
C GLY A 69 -19.62 3.41 -5.27
N TRP A 70 -18.79 2.76 -6.09
CA TRP A 70 -18.34 3.25 -7.39
C TRP A 70 -18.11 2.08 -8.33
N ASP A 71 -18.25 2.32 -9.63
CA ASP A 71 -17.97 1.34 -10.66
C ASP A 71 -16.49 1.35 -11.06
N GLY A 72 -16.00 0.18 -11.49
CA GLY A 72 -14.62 0.00 -11.95
C GLY A 72 -13.59 0.05 -10.81
N SER A 73 -12.33 0.28 -11.19
CA SER A 73 -11.22 0.40 -10.25
C SER A 73 -10.76 1.85 -10.10
N ARG A 74 -10.46 2.24 -8.87
CA ARG A 74 -9.69 3.45 -8.55
C ARG A 74 -8.26 3.03 -8.25
N THR A 75 -7.30 3.68 -8.89
CA THR A 75 -5.90 3.30 -8.79
C THR A 75 -5.03 4.41 -8.22
N TRP A 76 -3.93 4.00 -7.61
CA TRP A 76 -2.85 4.86 -7.14
C TRP A 76 -1.50 4.18 -7.37
N ARG A 77 -0.42 4.95 -7.46
CA ARG A 77 0.95 4.45 -7.57
C ARG A 77 1.92 5.41 -6.91
N SER A 78 3.00 4.88 -6.34
CA SER A 78 4.14 5.69 -5.92
C SER A 78 4.84 6.30 -7.15
N LEU A 79 5.71 7.28 -6.89
CA LEU A 79 6.54 7.97 -7.88
C LEU A 79 7.25 6.98 -8.82
N GLU A 80 7.96 6.03 -8.23
CA GLU A 80 8.76 5.02 -8.94
C GLU A 80 7.96 3.75 -9.32
N ARG A 81 6.69 3.66 -8.93
CA ARG A 81 5.76 2.54 -9.19
C ARG A 81 6.11 1.22 -8.49
N ASP A 82 7.03 1.26 -7.54
CA ASP A 82 7.36 0.13 -6.67
C ASP A 82 6.16 -0.33 -5.83
N LEU A 83 5.25 0.61 -5.53
CA LEU A 83 3.95 0.34 -4.93
C LEU A 83 2.83 0.84 -5.84
N THR A 84 1.86 -0.04 -6.11
CA THR A 84 0.61 0.28 -6.80
C THR A 84 -0.59 -0.19 -5.97
N LEU A 85 -1.65 0.60 -5.97
CA LEU A 85 -2.92 0.26 -5.34
C LEU A 85 -4.03 0.25 -6.39
N SER A 86 -4.92 -0.73 -6.29
CA SER A 86 -6.15 -0.83 -7.09
C SER A 86 -7.31 -1.16 -6.16
N ALA A 87 -8.37 -0.36 -6.22
CA ALA A 87 -9.51 -0.44 -5.31
C ALA A 87 -10.81 -0.61 -6.07
N THR A 88 -11.56 -1.66 -5.74
CA THR A 88 -12.91 -1.91 -6.25
C THR A 88 -13.90 -1.91 -5.10
N HIS A 89 -15.10 -1.39 -5.36
CA HIS A 89 -16.19 -1.43 -4.39
C HIS A 89 -17.09 -2.63 -4.69
N GLY A 90 -17.14 -3.58 -3.76
CA GLY A 90 -17.95 -4.78 -3.90
C GLY A 90 -19.40 -4.57 -3.46
N SER A 91 -20.27 -5.50 -3.86
CA SER A 91 -21.59 -5.65 -3.24
C SER A 91 -21.43 -5.92 -1.74
N GLY A 92 -22.24 -5.25 -0.91
CA GLY A 92 -22.17 -5.38 0.55
C GLY A 92 -21.35 -4.32 1.29
N GLY A 93 -20.85 -3.28 0.61
CA GLY A 93 -20.20 -2.13 1.27
C GLY A 93 -18.75 -2.39 1.67
N TYR A 94 -18.05 -3.26 0.94
CA TYR A 94 -16.64 -3.57 1.17
C TYR A 94 -15.78 -3.03 0.03
N VAL A 95 -14.59 -2.55 0.39
CA VAL A 95 -13.54 -2.16 -0.54
C VAL A 95 -12.52 -3.28 -0.60
N ARG A 96 -12.31 -3.83 -1.80
CA ARG A 96 -11.17 -4.72 -2.07
C ARG A 96 -10.01 -3.86 -2.54
N LEU A 97 -8.96 -3.83 -1.74
CA LEU A 97 -7.75 -3.06 -2.00
C LEU A 97 -6.61 -4.01 -2.32
N THR A 98 -6.19 -4.01 -3.58
CA THR A 98 -5.05 -4.79 -4.07
C THR A 98 -3.79 -3.93 -4.04
N TRP A 99 -2.77 -4.43 -3.33
CA TRP A 99 -1.44 -3.88 -3.18
C TRP A 99 -0.51 -4.62 -4.14
N GLY A 100 -0.01 -3.94 -5.16
CA GLY A 100 1.02 -4.45 -6.06
C GLY A 100 2.40 -3.94 -5.63
N LEU A 101 3.27 -4.85 -5.22
CA LEU A 101 4.66 -4.59 -4.89
C LEU A 101 5.52 -5.02 -6.08
N HIS A 102 6.47 -4.18 -6.47
CA HIS A 102 7.37 -4.41 -7.58
C HIS A 102 8.81 -4.22 -7.13
N GLY A 103 9.73 -5.09 -7.51
CA GLY A 103 11.13 -4.91 -7.14
C GLY A 103 12.11 -5.66 -8.02
N GLY A 104 13.39 -5.46 -7.73
CA GLY A 104 14.48 -5.97 -8.56
C GLY A 104 14.79 -5.08 -9.76
N PRO A 105 15.94 -5.29 -10.42
CA PRO A 105 16.38 -4.45 -11.52
C PRO A 105 15.47 -4.59 -12.74
N ALA A 106 15.16 -3.46 -13.40
CA ALA A 106 14.32 -3.44 -14.59
C ALA A 106 14.90 -4.26 -15.75
N SER A 107 16.23 -4.44 -15.80
CA SER A 107 16.95 -5.24 -16.81
C SER A 107 16.60 -6.72 -16.78
N ASP A 108 16.16 -7.24 -15.62
CA ASP A 108 16.00 -8.67 -15.39
C ASP A 108 14.52 -9.08 -15.29
N ASN A 109 13.61 -8.28 -15.87
CA ASN A 109 12.17 -8.43 -15.70
C ASN A 109 11.80 -8.59 -14.22
N GLY A 110 12.12 -7.57 -13.40
CA GLY A 110 11.91 -7.53 -11.95
C GLY A 110 10.61 -8.20 -11.45
N TRP A 111 10.60 -8.60 -10.19
CA TRP A 111 9.48 -9.34 -9.63
C TRP A 111 8.26 -8.44 -9.37
N ARG A 112 7.07 -9.06 -9.44
CA ARG A 112 5.79 -8.47 -9.02
C ARG A 112 5.12 -9.40 -8.02
N PHE A 113 4.57 -8.82 -6.95
CA PHE A 113 3.74 -9.51 -5.98
C PHE A 113 2.45 -8.73 -5.75
N GLU A 114 1.32 -9.43 -5.61
CA GLU A 114 0.04 -8.80 -5.29
C GLU A 114 -0.57 -9.41 -4.03
N ALA A 115 -1.07 -8.55 -3.15
CA ALA A 115 -1.90 -8.94 -2.01
C ALA A 115 -3.20 -8.13 -2.00
N THR A 116 -4.32 -8.77 -1.70
CA THR A 116 -5.59 -8.07 -1.55
C THR A 116 -6.03 -8.08 -0.09
N THR A 117 -6.32 -6.89 0.42
CA THR A 117 -6.98 -6.66 1.71
C THR A 117 -8.43 -6.25 1.49
N VAL A 118 -9.30 -6.57 2.43
CA VAL A 118 -10.73 -6.23 2.37
C VAL A 118 -11.09 -5.40 3.58
N HIS A 119 -11.71 -4.26 3.35
CA HIS A 119 -12.08 -3.28 4.38
C HIS A 119 -13.54 -2.91 4.24
N ALA A 120 -14.25 -2.68 5.35
CA ALA A 120 -15.55 -2.02 5.25
C ALA A 120 -15.34 -0.60 4.69
N ALA A 121 -16.15 -0.20 3.70
CA ALA A 121 -16.00 1.08 3.00
C ALA A 121 -16.13 2.32 3.92
N GLY A 122 -16.67 2.14 5.13
CA GLY A 122 -16.84 3.21 6.11
C GLY A 122 -15.66 3.35 7.08
N GLU A 123 -15.91 3.01 8.35
CA GLU A 123 -14.98 3.31 9.44
C GLU A 123 -13.62 2.61 9.28
N ASP A 124 -13.59 1.37 8.80
CA ASP A 124 -12.33 0.65 8.59
C ASP A 124 -11.44 1.35 7.55
N MET A 125 -12.00 1.78 6.42
CA MET A 125 -11.26 2.57 5.44
C MET A 125 -10.81 3.93 5.98
N ARG A 126 -11.63 4.60 6.81
CA ARG A 126 -11.22 5.86 7.48
C ARG A 126 -10.06 5.63 8.45
N ARG A 127 -10.10 4.54 9.20
CA ARG A 127 -9.03 4.14 10.13
C ARG A 127 -7.73 3.88 9.37
N LEU A 128 -7.79 3.10 8.28
CA LEU A 128 -6.64 2.85 7.43
C LEU A 128 -6.04 4.16 6.86
N ALA A 129 -6.89 5.05 6.32
CA ALA A 129 -6.44 6.33 5.78
C ALA A 129 -5.76 7.20 6.86
N ALA A 130 -6.30 7.23 8.08
CA ALA A 130 -5.73 7.97 9.19
C ALA A 130 -4.38 7.39 9.66
N GLU A 131 -4.29 6.07 9.82
CA GLU A 131 -3.05 5.38 10.22
C GLU A 131 -1.92 5.61 9.20
N VAL A 132 -2.24 5.49 7.90
CA VAL A 132 -1.27 5.78 6.83
C VAL A 132 -0.91 7.25 6.80
N GLY A 133 -1.86 8.17 6.99
CA GLY A 133 -1.58 9.61 7.05
C GLY A 133 -0.66 9.98 8.22
N VAL A 134 -0.84 9.37 9.38
CA VAL A 134 0.06 9.56 10.54
C VAL A 134 1.45 8.99 10.24
N PHE A 135 1.51 7.79 9.67
CA PHE A 135 2.77 7.15 9.27
C PHE A 135 3.59 8.02 8.30
N LEU A 136 2.96 8.55 7.26
CA LEU A 136 3.63 9.38 6.24
C LEU A 136 4.13 10.72 6.80
N ARG A 137 3.51 11.24 7.87
CA ARG A 137 3.98 12.45 8.57
C ARG A 137 5.10 12.15 9.57
N GLY A 138 5.17 10.93 10.08
CA GLY A 138 6.05 10.49 11.16
C GLY A 138 7.51 10.26 10.79
N GLY A 139 7.91 10.44 9.51
CA GLY A 139 9.29 10.23 9.01
C GLY A 139 10.38 11.15 9.56
N GLY A 140 10.11 11.81 10.69
CA GLY A 140 11.09 12.58 11.44
C GLY A 140 10.76 12.52 12.92
N ARG A 141 11.54 11.73 13.66
CA ARG A 141 11.77 11.68 15.12
C ARG A 141 11.74 10.25 15.66
N THR A 142 12.90 9.60 15.62
CA THR A 142 13.45 8.87 16.76
C THR A 142 14.92 9.22 16.89
#